data_AF-A0A0M2VNE3-F1
#
_entry.id   AF-A0A0M2VNE3-F1
#
_cell.length_a   1.000
_cell.length_b   1.000
_cell.length_c   1.000
_cell.angle_alpha   90.00
_cell.angle_beta   90.00
_cell.angle_gamma   90.00
#
_symmetry.space_group_name_H-M   'P 1'
#
loop_
_entity.id
_entity.type
_entity.pdbx_description
1 polymer ?
#
loop_
_entity_poly.entity_id
_entity_poly.type
_entity_poly.pdbx_seq_one_letter_code
_entity_poly.pdbx_strand_id
1 'polypeptide(L)'
;MNKVLQLLQRLGEDASLRNIATSQLPTVLNPLNLDSAVQQAIFEKDDAMLARLLDTTNKIVCMIFPAEEPAPQDQPADLPAKQPADTPEPAEYDIKQVV
;
A
#
# COMPACT_ATOMS: atom_id res chain seq x y z
N MET A 1 -10.65 -2.20 12.50
CA MET A 1 -9.27 -1.89 12.07
C MET A 1 -8.33 -2.96 12.60
N ASN A 2 -7.45 -3.51 11.76
CA ASN A 2 -6.47 -4.53 12.15
C ASN A 2 -5.30 -3.87 12.91
N LYS A 3 -4.95 -4.40 14.09
CA LYS A 3 -3.93 -3.82 14.99
C LYS A 3 -2.52 -3.85 14.41
N VAL A 4 -2.22 -4.85 13.58
CA VAL A 4 -0.93 -4.97 12.88
C VAL A 4 -0.78 -3.87 11.84
N LEU A 5 -1.86 -3.52 11.12
CA LEU A 5 -1.82 -2.40 10.18
C LEU A 5 -1.55 -1.07 10.90
N GLN A 6 -2.08 -0.87 12.11
CA GLN A 6 -1.77 0.32 12.91
C GLN A 6 -0.29 0.38 13.32
N LEU A 7 0.32 -0.77 13.64
CA LEU A 7 1.77 -0.85 13.87
C LEU A 7 2.55 -0.42 12.63
N LEU A 8 2.25 -1.04 11.48
CA LEU A 8 2.94 -0.77 10.22
C LEU A 8 2.78 0.69 9.78
N GLN A 9 1.58 1.25 9.94
CA GLN A 9 1.32 2.66 9.68
C GLN A 9 2.21 3.55 10.55
N ARG A 10 2.29 3.28 11.86
CA ARG A 10 3.09 4.08 12.78
C ARG A 10 4.58 3.99 12.48
N LEU A 11 5.07 2.80 12.09
CA LEU A 11 6.46 2.59 11.63
C LEU A 11 6.76 3.30 10.31
N GLY A 12 5.78 3.43 9.42
CA GLY A 12 5.91 4.17 8.17
C GLY A 12 5.83 5.69 8.34
N GLU A 13 5.05 6.16 9.31
CA GLU A 13 4.84 7.59 9.60
C GLU A 13 6.00 8.20 10.40
N ASP A 14 6.58 7.44 11.34
CA ASP A 14 7.64 7.91 12.23
C ASP A 14 8.97 7.20 11.97
N ALA A 15 9.85 7.87 11.22
CA ALA A 15 11.18 7.38 10.90
C ALA A 15 12.08 7.16 12.13
N SER A 16 11.79 7.79 13.27
CA SER A 16 12.55 7.61 14.51
C SER A 16 12.42 6.19 15.07
N LEU A 17 11.31 5.50 14.75
CA LEU A 17 11.04 4.13 15.19
C LEU A 17 11.93 3.09 14.48
N ARG A 18 12.60 3.46 13.39
CA ARG A 18 13.47 2.55 12.61
C ARG A 18 14.62 1.96 13.43
N ASN A 19 15.17 2.73 14.36
CA ASN A 19 16.32 2.33 15.18
C ASN A 19 15.97 2.29 16.67
N ILE A 20 14.70 1.99 16.99
CA ILE A 20 14.27 1.96 18.38
C ILE A 20 15.03 0.89 19.16
N ALA A 21 15.51 1.26 20.35
CA ALA A 21 16.15 0.31 21.26
C ALA A 21 15.11 -0.73 21.72
N THR A 22 15.53 -1.98 21.88
CA THR A 22 14.65 -3.07 22.33
C THR A 22 13.94 -2.76 23.65
N SER A 23 14.57 -1.98 24.53
CA SER A 23 14.00 -1.53 25.81
C SER A 23 12.85 -0.53 25.66
N GLN A 24 12.79 0.21 24.55
CA GLN A 24 11.74 1.20 24.24
C GLN A 24 10.61 0.60 23.39
N LEU A 25 10.85 -0.58 22.84
CA LEU A 25 9.93 -1.33 21.99
C LEU A 25 8.57 -1.64 22.67
N PRO A 26 8.50 -2.00 23.98
CA PRO A 26 7.23 -2.18 24.69
C PRO A 26 6.36 -0.91 24.69
N THR A 27 6.96 0.27 24.80
CA THR A 27 6.23 1.55 24.82
C THR A 27 5.48 1.80 23.51
N VAL A 28 6.02 1.29 22.39
CA VAL A 28 5.41 1.39 21.06
C VAL A 28 4.35 0.32 20.83
N LEU A 29 4.59 -0.91 21.32
CA LEU A 29 3.71 -2.06 21.11
C LEU A 29 2.51 -2.13 22.07
N ASN A 30 2.69 -1.78 23.36
CA ASN A 30 1.64 -1.89 24.38
C ASN A 30 0.33 -1.14 24.03
N PRO A 31 0.38 0.09 23.48
CA PRO A 31 -0.83 0.82 23.08
C PRO A 31 -1.64 0.11 21.98
N LEU A 32 -0.98 -0.73 21.18
CA LEU A 32 -1.61 -1.40 20.04
C LEU A 32 -2.39 -2.65 20.46
N ASN A 33 -2.17 -3.14 21.68
CA ASN A 33 -2.87 -4.31 22.24
C ASN A 33 -2.79 -5.51 21.27
N LEU A 34 -1.59 -5.76 20.74
CA LEU A 34 -1.32 -6.86 19.81
C LEU A 34 -1.44 -8.19 20.55
N ASP A 35 -1.77 -9.25 19.82
CA ASP A 35 -1.73 -10.62 20.33
C ASP A 35 -0.36 -10.93 20.95
N SER A 36 -0.34 -11.67 22.06
CA SER A 36 0.89 -11.97 22.80
C SER A 36 1.90 -12.75 21.97
N ALA A 37 1.44 -13.64 21.08
CA ALA A 37 2.32 -14.38 20.17
C ALA A 37 2.98 -13.45 19.14
N VAL A 38 2.25 -12.43 18.66
CA VAL A 38 2.78 -11.42 17.73
C VAL A 38 3.79 -10.52 18.43
N GLN A 39 3.51 -10.09 19.66
CA GLN A 39 4.46 -9.28 20.43
C GLN A 39 5.75 -10.06 20.69
N GLN A 40 5.64 -11.32 21.09
CA GLN A 40 6.79 -12.17 21.35
C GLN A 40 7.64 -12.39 20.09
N ALA A 41 7.01 -12.69 18.95
CA ALA A 41 7.71 -12.81 17.67
C ALA A 41 8.45 -11.51 17.30
N ILE A 42 7.88 -10.33 17.58
CA ILE A 42 8.56 -9.03 17.36
C ILE A 42 9.75 -8.85 18.31
N PHE A 43 9.61 -9.17 19.60
CA PHE A 43 10.70 -9.05 20.58
C PHE A 43 11.88 -9.97 20.28
N GLU A 44 11.59 -11.20 19.85
CA GLU A 44 12.59 -12.22 19.52
C GLU A 44 13.16 -12.05 18.10
N LYS A 45 12.58 -11.14 17.30
CA LYS A 45 12.89 -10.95 15.87
C LYS A 45 12.72 -12.26 15.07
N ASP A 46 11.70 -13.04 15.41
CA ASP A 46 11.36 -14.27 14.72
C ASP A 46 10.50 -13.98 13.49
N ASP A 47 11.18 -13.68 12.38
CA ASP A 47 10.55 -13.36 11.10
C ASP A 47 9.66 -14.49 10.56
N ALA A 48 10.04 -15.75 10.83
CA ALA A 48 9.30 -16.92 10.33
C ALA A 48 7.99 -17.11 11.08
N MET A 49 8.00 -16.95 12.40
CA MET A 49 6.81 -16.98 13.22
C MET A 49 5.91 -15.78 12.94
N LEU A 50 6.48 -14.58 12.78
CA LEU A 50 5.71 -13.38 12.45
C LEU A 50 5.00 -13.54 11.09
N ALA A 51 5.68 -14.06 10.07
CA ALA A 51 5.08 -14.30 8.75
C ALA A 51 3.88 -15.26 8.80
N ARG A 52 3.96 -16.30 9.64
CA ARG A 52 2.88 -17.27 9.89
C ARG A 52 1.69 -16.64 10.62
N LEU A 53 1.96 -15.87 11.67
CA LEU A 53 0.92 -15.21 12.48
C LEU A 53 0.19 -14.12 11.70
N LEU A 54 0.88 -13.47 10.75
CA LEU A 54 0.31 -12.41 9.93
C LEU A 54 -0.44 -12.91 8.68
N ASP A 55 -0.55 -14.23 8.50
CA ASP A 55 -1.21 -14.88 7.35
C ASP A 55 -0.84 -14.22 6.01
N THR A 56 0.47 -13.96 5.82
CA THR A 56 1.01 -13.28 4.62
C THR A 56 1.00 -14.16 3.37
N THR A 57 0.10 -15.14 3.32
CA THR A 57 -0.06 -16.15 2.28
C THR A 57 -0.24 -15.52 0.89
N ASN A 58 -0.82 -14.32 0.83
CA ASN A 58 -0.84 -13.50 -0.37
C ASN A 58 0.37 -12.55 -0.41
N LYS A 59 1.40 -12.93 -1.18
CA LYS A 59 2.55 -12.07 -1.46
C LYS A 59 2.11 -10.93 -2.36
N ILE A 60 1.91 -9.74 -1.80
CA ILE A 60 1.72 -8.51 -2.58
C ILE A 60 3.09 -8.11 -3.15
N VAL A 61 3.23 -8.13 -4.47
CA VAL A 61 4.46 -7.72 -5.17
C VAL A 61 4.19 -6.38 -5.84
N CYS A 62 4.88 -5.33 -5.40
CA CYS A 62 4.86 -4.03 -6.08
C CYS A 62 5.94 -4.05 -7.17
N MET A 63 5.56 -3.96 -8.44
CA MET A 63 6.52 -3.68 -9.51
C MET A 63 6.81 -2.19 -9.54
N ILE A 64 8.09 -1.83 -9.43
CA ILE A 64 8.56 -0.47 -9.69
C ILE A 64 9.06 -0.47 -11.12
N PHE A 65 8.35 0.23 -12.00
CA PHE A 65 8.83 0.51 -13.35
C PHE A 65 9.63 1.82 -13.30
N PRO A 66 10.87 1.85 -13.81
CA PRO A 66 11.56 3.12 -14.01
C PRO A 66 10.73 4.00 -14.93
N ALA A 67 10.71 5.30 -14.65
CA ALA A 67 10.11 6.25 -15.58
C ALA A 67 10.84 6.14 -16.93
N GLU A 68 10.08 6.06 -18.02
CA GLU A 68 10.67 6.18 -19.36
C GLU A 68 11.33 7.55 -19.45
N GLU A 69 12.59 7.59 -19.93
CA GLU A 69 13.22 8.85 -20.23
C GLU A 69 12.36 9.58 -21.27
N PRO A 70 12.04 10.87 -21.05
CA PRO A 70 11.32 11.63 -22.06
C PRO A 70 12.15 11.58 -23.35
N ALA A 71 11.58 10.98 -24.40
CA ALA A 71 12.17 11.06 -25.72
C ALA A 71 12.47 12.53 -26.04
N PRO A 72 13.63 12.85 -26.63
CA PRO A 72 13.93 14.22 -27.05
C PRO A 72 12.76 14.73 -27.90
N GLN A 73 12.10 15.78 -27.40
CA GLN A 73 11.06 16.45 -28.16
C GLN A 73 11.76 17.28 -29.24
N ASP A 74 11.94 16.72 -30.44
CA ASP A 74 12.07 17.54 -31.63
C ASP A 74 10.72 18.26 -31.84
N GLN A 75 10.63 19.52 -31.41
CA GLN A 75 9.55 20.43 -31.81
C GLN A 75 10.05 21.36 -32.93
N PRO A 76 9.19 21.89 -33.83
CA PRO A 76 7.84 21.47 -34.19
C PRO A 76 7.68 21.33 -35.73
N ALA A 77 6.88 20.37 -36.19
CA ALA A 77 6.29 20.44 -37.53
C ALA A 77 4.77 20.46 -37.39
N ASP A 78 4.22 21.62 -37.76
CA ASP A 78 2.81 21.95 -37.93
C ASP A 78 1.98 20.78 -38.47
N LEU A 79 1.13 20.18 -37.64
CA LEU A 79 0.11 19.23 -38.08
C LEU A 79 -1.19 19.53 -37.32
N PRO A 80 -2.33 19.71 -38.03
CA PRO A 80 -3.60 20.08 -37.40
C PRO A 80 -4.11 18.92 -36.53
N ALA A 81 -4.55 19.27 -35.31
CA ALA A 81 -5.09 18.33 -34.35
C ALA A 81 -6.29 17.56 -34.92
N LYS A 82 -6.12 16.25 -35.18
CA LYS A 82 -7.24 15.32 -35.25
C LYS A 82 -7.49 14.77 -33.85
N GLN A 83 -8.52 15.27 -33.18
CA GLN A 83 -9.17 14.56 -32.07
C GLN A 83 -9.65 13.19 -32.58
N PRO A 84 -9.33 12.07 -31.91
CA PRO A 84 -10.11 10.85 -32.06
C PRO A 84 -11.46 11.07 -31.37
N ALA A 85 -12.53 10.85 -32.13
CA ALA A 85 -13.90 10.81 -31.65
C ALA A 85 -14.15 9.55 -30.80
N ASP A 86 -15.18 9.65 -29.95
CA ASP A 86 -15.97 8.57 -29.37
C ASP A 86 -15.34 7.70 -28.26
N THR A 87 -15.50 8.20 -27.04
CA THR A 87 -15.83 7.39 -25.86
C THR A 87 -16.99 6.45 -26.20
N PRO A 88 -16.95 5.14 -25.92
CA PRO A 88 -18.17 4.33 -25.98
C PRO A 88 -19.11 4.78 -24.86
N GLU A 89 -20.27 5.30 -25.25
CA GLU A 89 -21.40 5.62 -24.39
C GLU A 89 -21.79 4.39 -23.55
N PRO A 90 -21.76 4.44 -22.21
CA PRO A 90 -22.33 3.37 -21.41
C PRO A 90 -23.85 3.43 -21.55
N ALA A 91 -24.43 2.36 -22.09
CA ALA A 91 -25.86 2.17 -22.26
C ALA A 91 -26.67 2.61 -21.03
N GLU A 92 -27.69 3.43 -21.27
CA GLU A 92 -28.70 3.82 -20.29
C GLU A 92 -29.32 2.55 -19.65
N TYR A 93 -29.17 2.40 -18.34
CA TYR A 93 -29.92 1.41 -17.59
C TYR A 93 -31.32 1.97 -17.28
N ASP A 94 -32.33 1.37 -17.93
CA ASP A 94 -33.76 1.62 -17.70
C ASP A 94 -34.14 1.18 -16.27
N ILE A 95 -34.15 2.11 -15.32
CA ILE A 95 -34.75 1.87 -14.00
C ILE A 95 -36.25 2.07 -14.16
N LYS A 96 -36.97 0.97 -14.44
CA LYS A 96 -38.43 0.95 -14.34
C LYS A 96 -38.84 1.31 -12.91
N GLN A 97 -39.43 2.50 -12.75
CA GLN A 97 -40.17 2.88 -11.56
C GLN A 97 -41.30 1.86 -11.33
N VAL A 98 -41.24 1.19 -10.19
CA VAL A 98 -42.36 0.45 -9.61
C VAL A 98 -43.41 1.48 -9.20
N VAL A 99 -44.61 1.34 -9.76
CA VAL A 99 -45.87 1.87 -9.21
C VAL A 99 -46.62 0.70 -8.61
#